data_AF-A0A7V9NKJ1-F1
#
_entry.id   AF-A0A7V9NKJ1-F1
#
_cell.length_a   1.000
_cell.length_b   1.000
_cell.length_c   1.000
_cell.angle_alpha   90.00
_cell.angle_beta   90.00
_cell.angle_gamma   90.00
#
_symmetry.space_group_name_H-M   'P 1'
#
loop_
_entity.id
_entity.type
_entity.pdbx_description
1 polymer ?
#
loop_
_entity_poly.entity_id
_entity_poly.type
_entity_poly.pdbx_seq_one_letter_code
_entity_poly.pdbx_strand_id
1 'polypeptide(L)'
;MPAAGDKDSGEAALVLQLTVPAAGGLRVIASELAARVAEHLGAGKPDARSIGDRVETIVSQLGDAARGEKEDITFEFRRSGAELVIHARCAGAASEVRHPLPA
;
A
#
# COMPACT_ATOMS: atom_id res chain seq x y z
N MET A 1 -8.39 -34.71 17.41
CA MET A 1 -8.96 -33.42 17.85
C MET A 1 -8.86 -32.44 16.69
N PRO A 2 -9.98 -31.97 16.11
CA PRO A 2 -10.00 -30.97 15.03
C PRO A 2 -10.36 -29.56 15.56
N ALA A 3 -9.67 -28.53 15.07
CA ALA A 3 -10.05 -27.10 15.03
C ALA A 3 -8.81 -26.33 14.53
N ALA A 4 -8.84 -25.36 13.61
CA ALA A 4 -9.87 -24.68 12.86
C ALA A 4 -9.16 -24.22 11.56
N GLY A 5 -9.71 -24.43 10.37
CA GLY A 5 -10.60 -23.42 9.83
C GLY A 5 -9.83 -22.16 9.40
N ASP A 6 -8.80 -22.28 8.55
CA ASP A 6 -8.39 -21.12 7.75
C ASP A 6 -9.38 -21.02 6.59
N LYS A 7 -10.40 -20.21 6.86
CA LYS A 7 -11.50 -19.94 5.96
C LYS A 7 -10.94 -19.18 4.77
N ASP A 8 -11.20 -19.74 3.60
CA ASP A 8 -11.43 -19.02 2.34
C ASP A 8 -12.03 -17.63 2.63
N SER A 9 -11.17 -16.63 2.75
CA SER A 9 -11.52 -15.23 2.96
C SER A 9 -11.17 -14.54 1.66
N GLY A 10 -12.05 -14.69 0.66
CA GLY A 10 -12.01 -14.04 -0.65
C GLY A 10 -10.65 -13.45 -0.99
N GLU A 11 -9.75 -14.30 -1.49
CA GLU A 11 -8.30 -14.07 -1.52
C GLU A 11 -7.97 -12.69 -2.09
N ALA A 12 -7.66 -11.74 -1.21
CA ALA A 12 -7.11 -10.47 -1.62
C ALA A 12 -5.71 -10.78 -2.18
N ALA A 13 -5.62 -10.97 -3.49
CA ALA A 13 -4.39 -11.37 -4.14
C ALA A 13 -3.33 -10.30 -3.88
N LEU A 14 -2.25 -10.70 -3.20
CA LEU A 14 -1.10 -9.84 -3.00
C LEU A 14 -0.51 -9.55 -4.38
N VAL A 15 -0.63 -8.30 -4.81
CA VAL A 15 -0.13 -7.85 -6.11
C VAL A 15 1.35 -7.53 -5.99
N LEU A 16 1.73 -6.83 -4.92
CA LEU A 16 3.09 -6.39 -4.70
C LEU A 16 3.33 -6.10 -3.22
N GLN A 17 4.51 -6.46 -2.73
CA GLN A 17 5.01 -6.00 -1.43
C GLN A 17 6.36 -5.33 -1.65
N LEU A 18 6.52 -4.14 -1.08
CA LEU A 18 7.75 -3.37 -1.14
C LEU A 18 8.12 -2.87 0.26
N THR A 19 9.38 -3.03 0.64
CA THR A 19 9.92 -2.42 1.86
C THR A 19 10.96 -1.39 1.45
N VAL A 20 10.81 -0.16 1.94
CA VAL A 20 11.74 0.95 1.70
C VAL A 20 12.13 1.61 3.01
N PRO A 21 13.34 2.16 3.12
CA PRO A 21 13.72 3.00 4.25
C PRO A 21 12.77 4.21 4.37
N ALA A 22 12.31 4.49 5.59
CA ALA A 22 11.49 5.67 5.91
C ALA A 22 12.27 6.98 5.67
N ALA A 23 13.60 6.94 5.82
CA ALA A 23 14.48 8.06 5.56
C ALA A 23 14.99 8.08 4.11
N GLY A 24 14.91 9.26 3.48
CA GLY A 24 15.52 9.53 2.19
C GLY A 24 14.54 9.66 1.02
N GLY A 25 15.09 9.74 -0.20
CA GLY A 25 14.32 10.00 -1.42
C GLY A 25 13.47 8.82 -1.91
N LEU A 26 13.61 7.63 -1.31
CA LEU A 26 12.91 6.42 -1.73
C LEU A 26 11.40 6.46 -1.41
N ARG A 27 10.96 7.39 -0.56
CA ARG A 27 9.53 7.68 -0.32
C ARG A 27 8.76 8.05 -1.59
N VAL A 28 9.41 8.74 -2.52
CA VAL A 28 8.80 9.14 -3.81
C VAL A 28 8.53 7.92 -4.71
N ILE A 29 9.32 6.85 -4.54
CA ILE A 29 9.13 5.61 -5.32
C ILE A 29 7.86 4.91 -4.88
N ALA A 30 7.48 4.97 -3.60
CA ALA A 30 6.28 4.32 -3.10
C ALA A 30 5.00 4.91 -3.71
N SER A 31 4.92 6.24 -3.86
CA SER A 31 3.77 6.90 -4.50
C SER A 31 3.72 6.65 -6.00
N GLU A 32 4.86 6.71 -6.71
CA GLU A 32 4.90 6.40 -8.14
C GLU A 32 4.56 4.92 -8.41
N LEU A 33 5.04 4.02 -7.57
CA LEU A 33 4.72 2.60 -7.67
C LEU A 33 3.24 2.33 -7.41
N ALA A 34 2.63 3.01 -6.43
CA ALA A 34 1.20 2.91 -6.17
C ALA A 34 0.37 3.34 -7.39
N ALA A 35 0.75 4.44 -8.03
CA ALA A 35 0.11 4.89 -9.27
C ALA A 35 0.26 3.84 -10.39
N ARG A 36 1.48 3.32 -10.61
CA ARG A 36 1.72 2.29 -11.63
C ARG A 36 0.98 0.98 -11.36
N VAL A 37 0.89 0.55 -10.10
CA VAL A 37 0.10 -0.63 -9.71
C VAL A 37 -1.38 -0.38 -9.99
N ALA A 38 -1.90 0.80 -9.67
CA ALA A 38 -3.28 1.15 -9.98
C ALA A 38 -3.55 1.15 -11.49
N GLU A 39 -2.67 1.75 -12.30
CA GLU A 39 -2.78 1.72 -13.77
C GLU A 39 -2.74 0.28 -14.30
N HIS A 40 -1.83 -0.55 -13.77
CA HIS A 40 -1.72 -1.97 -14.14
C HIS A 40 -3.00 -2.76 -13.82
N LEU A 41 -3.70 -2.38 -12.76
CA LEU A 41 -4.96 -2.99 -12.35
C LEU A 41 -6.18 -2.39 -13.08
N GLY A 42 -5.97 -1.47 -14.02
CA GLY A 42 -7.01 -0.90 -14.88
C GLY A 42 -7.53 0.47 -14.45
N ALA A 43 -7.00 1.07 -13.37
CA ALA A 43 -7.36 2.43 -12.98
C ALA A 43 -6.99 3.44 -14.09
N GLY A 44 -7.84 4.43 -14.31
CA GLY A 44 -7.52 5.52 -15.21
C GLY A 44 -6.35 6.35 -14.70
N LYS A 45 -5.62 7.01 -15.62
CA LYS A 45 -4.52 7.95 -15.27
C LYS A 45 -4.86 8.98 -14.18
N PRO A 46 -6.05 9.63 -14.15
CA PRO A 46 -6.37 10.56 -13.06
C PRO A 46 -6.51 9.86 -11.71
N ASP A 47 -7.09 8.66 -11.69
CA ASP A 47 -7.30 7.88 -10.46
C ASP A 47 -5.97 7.33 -9.94
N ALA A 48 -5.13 6.82 -10.84
CA ALA A 48 -3.78 6.37 -10.52
C ALA A 48 -2.93 7.48 -9.88
N ARG A 49 -2.99 8.70 -10.43
CA ARG A 49 -2.31 9.86 -9.84
C ARG A 49 -2.86 10.19 -8.46
N SER A 50 -4.18 10.21 -8.30
CA SER A 50 -4.81 10.46 -7.01
C SER A 50 -4.41 9.43 -5.95
N ILE A 51 -4.29 8.15 -6.33
CA ILE A 51 -3.79 7.08 -5.45
C ILE A 51 -2.34 7.35 -5.06
N GLY A 52 -1.49 7.75 -6.01
CA GLY A 52 -0.11 8.16 -5.74
C GLY A 52 -0.03 9.29 -4.71
N ASP A 53 -0.81 10.36 -4.88
CA ASP A 53 -0.85 11.50 -3.96
C ASP A 53 -1.33 11.10 -2.55
N ARG A 54 -2.30 10.19 -2.45
CA ARG A 54 -2.78 9.64 -1.16
C ARG A 54 -1.70 8.80 -0.47
N VAL A 55 -0.96 8.01 -1.24
CA VAL A 55 0.16 7.21 -0.71
C VAL A 55 1.28 8.14 -0.25
N GLU A 56 1.63 9.18 -1.02
CA GLU A 56 2.64 10.17 -0.62
C GLU A 56 2.30 10.85 0.72
N THR A 57 1.02 11.19 0.92
CA THR A 57 0.53 11.74 2.19
C THR A 57 0.77 10.77 3.35
N ILE A 58 0.48 9.48 3.15
CA ILE A 58 0.69 8.45 4.18
C ILE A 58 2.17 8.22 4.44
N VAL A 59 2.99 8.17 3.39
CA VAL A 59 4.44 8.00 3.55
C VAL A 59 5.02 9.18 4.33
N SER A 60 4.53 10.39 4.07
CA SER A 60 4.94 11.58 4.82
C SER A 60 4.54 11.47 6.29
N GLN A 61 3.29 11.09 6.58
CA GLN A 61 2.82 10.89 7.96
C GLN A 61 3.57 9.79 8.71
N LEU A 62 3.83 8.65 8.04
CA LEU A 62 4.57 7.53 8.62
C LEU A 62 6.07 7.83 8.77
N GLY A 63 6.64 8.62 7.85
CA GLY A 63 8.01 9.09 7.90
C GLY A 63 8.23 10.13 9.00
N ASP A 64 7.28 11.05 9.21
CA ASP A 64 7.34 12.02 10.32
C ASP A 64 7.11 11.34 11.68
N ALA A 65 6.33 10.25 11.72
CA ALA A 65 6.14 9.44 12.92
C ALA A 65 7.34 8.52 13.23
N ALA A 66 8.16 8.21 12.21
CA ALA A 66 9.37 7.42 12.37
C ALA A 66 10.39 8.23 13.20
N ARG A 67 10.79 7.69 14.36
CA ARG A 67 11.70 8.34 15.30
C ARG A 67 13.17 8.19 14.95
N GLY A 68 13.50 7.54 13.83
CA GLY A 68 14.90 7.43 13.37
C GLY A 68 15.09 6.97 11.94
N GLU A 69 16.26 7.26 11.39
CA GLU A 69 16.67 7.00 10.00
C GLU A 69 16.78 5.50 9.62
N LYS A 70 16.50 4.60 10.56
CA LYS A 70 16.64 3.13 10.41
C LYS A 70 15.30 2.40 10.31
N GLU A 71 14.19 3.12 10.32
CA GLU A 71 12.87 2.49 10.26
C GLU A 71 12.50 2.26 8.80
N ASP A 72 12.01 1.07 8.49
CA ASP A 72 11.53 0.72 7.15
C ASP A 72 10.01 0.84 7.07
N ILE A 73 9.53 1.39 5.97
CA ILE A 73 8.12 1.40 5.61
C ILE A 73 7.85 0.23 4.66
N THR A 74 6.99 -0.68 5.10
CA THR A 74 6.50 -1.77 4.26
C THR A 74 5.15 -1.38 3.67
N PHE A 75 5.07 -1.44 2.33
CA PHE A 75 3.87 -1.25 1.54
C PHE A 75 3.40 -2.59 1.00
N GLU A 76 2.14 -2.94 1.24
CA GLU A 76 1.47 -4.10 0.67
C GLU A 76 0.33 -3.64 -0.22
N PHE A 77 0.42 -3.93 -1.52
CA PHE A 77 -0.62 -3.68 -2.50
C PHE A 77 -1.38 -4.99 -2.72
N ARG A 78 -2.67 -4.98 -2.42
CA ARG A 78 -3.56 -6.13 -2.52
C ARG A 78 -4.74 -5.78 -3.39
N ARG A 79 -5.11 -6.69 -4.29
CA ARG A 79 -6.36 -6.59 -5.03
C ARG A 79 -7.41 -7.39 -4.28
N SER A 80 -8.43 -6.71 -3.77
CA SER A 80 -9.57 -7.33 -3.10
C SER A 80 -10.82 -7.11 -3.96
N GLY A 81 -11.13 -8.08 -4.83
CA GLY A 81 -12.21 -7.95 -5.80
C GLY A 81 -12.02 -6.77 -6.76
N ALA A 82 -12.93 -5.80 -6.69
CA ALA A 82 -12.89 -4.54 -7.45
C ALA A 82 -12.24 -3.39 -6.66
N GLU A 83 -11.39 -3.69 -5.67
CA GLU A 83 -10.69 -2.67 -4.89
C GLU A 83 -9.18 -2.94 -4.89
N LEU A 84 -8.41 -1.86 -4.97
CA LEU A 84 -7.00 -1.82 -4.61
C LEU A 84 -6.88 -1.39 -3.15
N VAL A 85 -6.31 -2.26 -2.33
CA VAL A 85 -6.03 -2.03 -0.93
C VAL A 85 -4.52 -1.87 -0.77
N ILE A 86 -4.10 -0.76 -0.16
CA ILE A 86 -2.70 -0.42 0.06
C ILE A 86 -2.49 -0.31 1.57
N HIS A 87 -1.73 -1.23 2.15
CA HIS A 87 -1.33 -1.15 3.55
C HIS A 87 0.08 -0.58 3.63
N ALA A 88 0.28 0.42 4.46
CA ALA A 88 1.59 0.96 4.78
C ALA A 88 1.86 0.74 6.28
N ARG A 89 3.03 0.19 6.62
CA ARG A 89 3.42 -0.06 8.01
C ARG A 89 4.82 0.46 8.24
N CYS A 90 5.00 1.24 9.31
CA CYS A 90 6.28 1.76 9.76
C CYS A 90 6.35 1.67 11.29
N ALA A 91 7.27 0.87 11.82
CA ALA A 91 7.62 0.80 13.24
C ALA A 91 6.46 0.94 14.28
N GLY A 92 5.38 0.17 14.08
CA GLY A 92 4.22 0.15 14.98
C GLY A 92 3.09 1.11 14.60
N ALA A 93 3.30 2.01 13.65
CA ALA A 93 2.25 2.73 12.95
C ALA A 93 1.83 1.96 11.69
N ALA A 94 0.53 1.94 11.42
CA ALA A 94 -0.03 1.35 10.21
C ALA A 94 -1.09 2.30 9.63
N SER A 95 -1.16 2.35 8.31
CA SER A 95 -2.19 3.08 7.57
C SER A 95 -2.67 2.24 6.40
N GLU A 96 -3.91 2.48 6.00
CA GLU A 96 -4.59 1.73 4.94
C GLU A 96 -5.26 2.72 3.99
N VAL A 97 -5.08 2.49 2.69
CA VAL A 97 -5.86 3.13 1.62
C VAL A 97 -6.66 2.07 0.90
N ARG A 98 -7.96 2.32 0.74
CA ARG A 98 -8.80 1.58 -0.19
C ARG A 98 -9.17 2.48 -1.34
N HIS A 99 -9.12 1.92 -2.54
CA HIS A 99 -9.55 2.59 -3.75
C HIS A 99 -10.34 1.62 -4.64
N PRO A 100 -11.55 2.00 -5.09
CA PRO A 100 -12.30 1.19 -6.04
C PRO A 100 -11.58 1.19 -7.39
N LEU A 101 -11.34 0.01 -7.93
CA LEU A 101 -10.87 -0.18 -9.29
C LEU A 101 -12.08 -0.19 -10.24
N PRO A 102 -11.94 0.36 -11.46
CA PRO A 102 -12.97 0.20 -12.48
C PRO A 102 -13.14 -1.30 -12.81
N ALA A 103 -14.40 -1.69 -13.04
CA ALA A 103 -14.81 -3.06 -13.35
C ALA A 103 -14.43 -3.50 -14.78
#